data_AF-A0A4S1EWS2-F1
#
_entry.id   AF-A0A4S1EWS2-F1
#
_cell.length_a   1.000
_cell.length_b   1.000
_cell.length_c   1.000
_cell.angle_alpha   90.00
_cell.angle_beta   90.00
_cell.angle_gamma   90.00
#
_symmetry.space_group_name_H-M   'P 1'
#
loop_
_entity.id
_entity.type
_entity.pdbx_description
1 polymer ?
#
loop_
_entity_poly.entity_id
_entity_poly.type
_entity_poly.pdbx_seq_one_letter_code
_entity_poly.pdbx_strand_id
1 'polypeptide(L)'
;SKCLAPGLRLGFVIAPRPIAGQVAAALRINCWSISPLTALIGARLIEEGAAARIIDIQKQELRQRQAILSEILGRFDIQSHPTSTHAWLRLPEPWRGAGFARTCLER
;
A
#
# COMPACT_ATOMS: atom_id res chain seq x y z
N SER A 1 -1.71 -5.26 -0.86
CA SER A 1 -1.61 -5.75 -2.25
C SER A 1 -0.70 -4.91 -3.17
N LYS A 2 0.22 -4.09 -2.64
CA LYS A 2 1.23 -3.34 -3.43
C LYS A 2 2.67 -3.51 -2.93
N CYS A 3 2.86 -4.37 -1.92
CA CYS A 3 4.07 -4.39 -1.09
C CYS A 3 5.13 -5.39 -1.57
N LEU A 4 4.77 -6.31 -2.47
CA LEU A 4 5.63 -7.42 -2.91
C LEU A 4 6.06 -7.27 -4.36
N ALA A 5 5.11 -7.20 -5.30
CA ALA A 5 5.40 -6.95 -6.71
C ALA A 5 4.21 -6.28 -7.42
N PRO A 6 4.44 -5.42 -8.44
CA PRO A 6 3.38 -4.72 -9.18
C PRO A 6 2.33 -5.64 -9.82
N GLY A 7 2.71 -6.86 -10.21
CA GLY A 7 1.82 -7.85 -10.85
C GLY A 7 1.25 -8.92 -9.92
N LEU A 8 1.71 -9.00 -8.66
CA LEU A 8 1.29 -10.06 -7.74
C LEU A 8 0.03 -9.65 -6.97
N ARG A 9 -1.14 -9.99 -7.53
CA ARG A 9 -2.45 -9.70 -6.95
C ARG A 9 -2.99 -10.93 -6.22
N LEU A 10 -2.65 -11.02 -4.94
CA LEU A 10 -3.09 -12.08 -4.04
C LEU A 10 -3.48 -11.50 -2.68
N GLY A 11 -4.45 -12.13 -2.02
CA GLY A 11 -4.85 -11.81 -0.66
C GLY A 11 -5.18 -13.10 0.09
N PHE A 12 -4.83 -13.13 1.37
CA PHE A 12 -5.18 -14.21 2.28
C PHE A 12 -6.09 -13.66 3.38
N VAL A 13 -7.03 -14.49 3.85
CA VAL A 13 -7.93 -14.15 4.94
C VAL A 13 -7.71 -15.14 6.06
N ILE A 14 -7.36 -14.65 7.24
CA ILE A 14 -7.31 -15.45 8.46
C ILE A 14 -8.63 -15.23 9.19
N ALA A 15 -9.46 -16.28 9.25
CA ALA A 15 -10.77 -16.23 9.87
C ALA A 15 -10.79 -17.05 11.18
N PRO A 16 -11.47 -16.57 12.25
CA PRO A 16 -11.76 -17.37 13.43
C PRO A 16 -12.51 -18.67 13.07
N ARG A 17 -12.20 -19.76 13.78
CA ARG A 17 -12.78 -21.10 13.53
C ARG A 17 -14.32 -21.10 13.37
N PRO A 18 -15.11 -20.40 14.23
CA PRO A 18 -16.57 -20.44 14.12
C PRO A 18 -17.13 -19.87 12.80
N ILE A 19 -16.41 -18.95 12.15
CA ILE A 19 -16.86 -18.28 10.93
C ILE A 19 -16.08 -18.70 9.68
N ALA A 20 -15.05 -19.54 9.83
CA ALA A 20 -14.18 -19.95 8.73
C ALA A 20 -14.96 -20.55 7.54
N GLY A 21 -15.98 -21.37 7.82
CA GLY A 21 -16.85 -21.94 6.78
C GLY A 21 -17.65 -20.88 6.02
N GLN A 22 -18.17 -19.86 6.72
CA GLN A 22 -18.92 -18.75 6.12
C GLN A 22 -18.01 -17.87 5.24
N VAL A 23 -16.80 -17.58 5.72
CA VAL A 23 -15.78 -16.84 4.96
C VAL A 23 -15.38 -17.62 3.71
N ALA A 24 -15.14 -18.93 3.82
CA ALA A 24 -14.81 -19.77 2.67
C ALA A 24 -15.95 -19.83 1.63
N ALA A 25 -17.21 -19.86 2.08
CA ALA A 25 -18.37 -19.80 1.19
C ALA A 25 -18.47 -18.44 0.47
N ALA A 26 -18.29 -17.34 1.21
CA ALA A 26 -18.29 -15.99 0.63
C ALA A 26 -17.16 -15.82 -0.40
N LEU A 27 -15.96 -16.36 -0.13
CA LEU A 27 -14.85 -16.33 -1.08
C LEU A 27 -15.17 -17.10 -2.36
N ARG A 28 -15.78 -18.29 -2.27
CA ARG A 28 -16.17 -19.07 -3.47
C ARG A 28 -17.18 -18.35 -4.36
N ILE A 29 -18.05 -17.51 -3.79
CA ILE A 29 -19.04 -16.74 -4.55
C ILE A 29 -18.41 -15.49 -5.18
N ASN A 30 -17.55 -14.79 -4.43
CA ASN A 30 -17.02 -13.49 -4.84
C ASN A 30 -15.68 -13.56 -5.58
N CYS A 31 -15.00 -14.70 -5.55
CA CYS A 31 -13.68 -14.89 -6.15
C CYS A 31 -13.74 -15.96 -7.23
N TRP A 32 -13.99 -15.54 -8.48
CA TRP A 32 -14.18 -16.45 -9.61
C TRP A 32 -12.93 -17.30 -9.92
N SER A 33 -11.73 -16.70 -9.85
CA SER A 33 -10.48 -17.44 -10.03
C SER A 33 -9.27 -16.62 -9.56
N ILE A 34 -8.33 -17.29 -8.90
CA ILE A 34 -6.97 -16.81 -8.68
C ILE A 34 -6.07 -17.74 -9.47
N SER A 35 -5.15 -17.18 -10.27
CA SER A 35 -4.13 -17.97 -10.95
C SER A 35 -3.39 -18.86 -9.93
N PRO A 36 -3.41 -20.20 -10.08
CA PRO A 36 -2.70 -21.10 -9.17
C PRO A 36 -1.21 -20.77 -9.08
N LEU A 37 -0.61 -20.33 -10.19
CA LEU A 37 0.77 -19.87 -10.22
C LEU A 37 1.00 -18.64 -9.32
N THR A 38 0.10 -17.66 -9.37
CA THR A 38 0.17 -16.47 -8.48
C THR A 38 0.04 -16.85 -7.01
N ALA A 39 -0.85 -17.80 -6.70
CA ALA A 39 -1.01 -18.32 -5.35
C ALA A 39 0.25 -19.04 -4.85
N LEU A 40 0.84 -19.92 -5.67
CA LEU A 40 2.07 -20.66 -5.35
C LEU A 40 3.26 -19.73 -5.13
N ILE A 41 3.45 -18.74 -6.02
CA ILE A 41 4.51 -17.74 -5.86
C ILE A 41 4.31 -16.97 -4.55
N GLY A 42 3.10 -16.50 -4.27
CA GLY A 42 2.80 -15.78 -3.04
C GLY A 42 3.04 -16.60 -1.78
N ALA A 43 2.61 -17.86 -1.77
CA ALA A 43 2.84 -18.78 -0.65
C ALA A 43 4.34 -19.01 -0.42
N ARG A 44 5.09 -19.33 -1.48
CA ARG A 44 6.55 -19.55 -1.39
C ARG A 44 7.28 -18.32 -0.87
N LEU A 45 6.94 -17.12 -1.36
CA LEU A 45 7.55 -15.87 -0.88
C LEU A 45 7.31 -15.65 0.62
N ILE A 46 6.14 -16.04 1.13
CA ILE A 46 5.82 -15.93 2.55
C ILE A 46 6.59 -16.98 3.37
N GLU A 47 6.53 -18.24 2.96
CA GLU A 47 7.16 -19.37 3.66
C GLU A 47 8.70 -19.24 3.73
N GLU A 48 9.33 -18.76 2.66
CA GLU A 48 10.78 -18.52 2.59
C GLU A 48 11.22 -17.19 3.28
N GLY A 49 10.27 -16.45 3.86
CA GLY A 49 10.49 -15.15 4.49
C GLY A 49 10.90 -14.03 3.52
N ALA A 50 10.92 -14.28 2.21
CA ALA A 50 11.26 -13.29 1.18
C ALA A 50 10.28 -12.12 1.20
N ALA A 51 9.00 -12.38 1.45
CA ALA A 51 7.97 -11.36 1.57
C ALA A 51 8.29 -10.36 2.69
N ALA A 52 8.73 -10.82 3.86
CA ALA A 52 9.11 -9.96 4.97
C ALA A 52 10.34 -9.10 4.61
N ARG A 53 11.37 -9.71 4.02
CA ARG A 53 12.57 -8.98 3.56
C ARG A 53 12.25 -7.88 2.56
N ILE A 54 11.40 -8.18 1.57
CA ILE A 54 10.94 -7.19 0.58
C ILE A 54 10.19 -6.05 1.27
N ILE A 55 9.26 -6.37 2.18
CA ILE A 55 8.49 -5.36 2.92
C ILE A 55 9.43 -4.43 3.71
N ASP A 56 10.46 -4.97 4.35
CA ASP A 56 11.40 -4.16 5.13
C ASP A 56 12.25 -3.25 4.23
N ILE A 57 12.73 -3.75 3.09
CA ILE A 57 13.41 -2.91 2.08
C ILE A 57 12.49 -1.77 1.65
N GLN A 58 11.23 -2.08 1.29
CA GLN A 58 10.26 -1.07 0.89
C GLN A 58 10.00 -0.04 2.01
N LYS A 59 9.94 -0.47 3.27
CA LYS A 59 9.79 0.46 4.40
C LYS A 59 11.00 1.39 4.55
N GLN A 60 12.23 0.90 4.33
CA GLN A 60 13.41 1.77 4.38
C GLN A 60 13.37 2.84 3.29
N GLU A 61 13.05 2.44 2.05
CA GLU A 61 12.88 3.37 0.93
C GLU A 61 11.79 4.43 1.22
N LEU A 62 10.66 3.99 1.78
CA LEU A 62 9.59 4.90 2.14
C LEU A 62 10.01 5.88 3.24
N ARG A 63 10.78 5.45 4.25
CA ARG A 63 11.32 6.36 5.27
C ARG A 63 12.24 7.41 4.68
N GLN A 64 13.12 7.03 3.75
CA GLN A 64 13.99 7.98 3.06
C GLN A 64 13.18 9.00 2.26
N ARG A 65 12.16 8.55 1.53
CA ARG A 65 11.25 9.46 0.80
C ARG A 65 10.47 10.40 1.72
N GLN A 66 10.04 9.92 2.89
CA GLN A 66 9.36 10.74 3.89
C GLN A 66 10.31 11.75 4.54
N ALA A 67 11.60 11.44 4.68
CA ALA A 67 12.61 12.41 5.13
C ALA A 67 12.77 13.55 4.12
N ILE A 68 12.87 13.24 2.83
CA ILE A 68 12.92 14.23 1.74
C ILE A 68 11.65 15.08 1.74
N LEU A 69 10.47 14.47 1.88
CA LEU A 69 9.20 15.20 2.00
C LEU A 69 9.23 16.19 3.16
N SER A 70 9.72 15.77 4.32
CA SER A 70 9.78 16.59 5.53
C SER A 70 10.80 17.72 5.39
N GLU A 71 11.92 17.48 4.71
CA GLU A 71 12.93 18.50 4.42
C GLU A 71 12.37 19.61 3.51
N ILE A 72 11.66 19.23 2.44
CA ILE A 72 11.19 20.18 1.43
C ILE A 72 9.92 20.90 1.89
N LEU A 73 8.99 20.16 2.49
CA LEU A 73 7.64 20.65 2.77
C LEU A 73 7.26 20.65 4.25
N GLY A 74 8.17 20.28 5.17
CA GLY A 74 7.86 20.19 6.61
C GLY A 74 7.53 21.52 7.29
N ARG A 75 7.73 22.65 6.61
CA ARG A 75 7.23 23.96 7.06
C ARG A 75 5.72 24.16 6.87
N PHE A 76 5.06 23.28 6.12
CA PHE A 76 3.62 23.30 5.88
C PHE A 76 2.92 22.24 6.74
N ASP A 77 1.60 22.34 6.87
CA ASP A 77 0.79 21.34 7.57
C ASP A 77 0.69 20.04 6.74
N ILE A 78 1.58 19.10 7.03
CA ILE A 78 1.67 17.79 6.39
C ILE A 78 1.32 16.68 7.38
N GLN A 79 0.42 15.79 6.94
CA GLN A 79 0.05 14.58 7.65
C GLN A 79 0.49 13.35 6.85
N SER A 80 1.39 12.56 7.42
CA SER A 80 1.92 11.35 6.79
C SER A 80 2.38 10.34 7.83
N HIS A 81 2.41 9.06 7.45
CA HIS A 81 3.06 8.01 8.24
C HIS A 81 4.49 7.79 7.70
N PRO A 82 5.50 7.49 8.55
CA PRO A 82 6.90 7.32 8.13
C PRO A 82 7.15 6.25 7.04
N THR A 83 6.21 5.32 6.86
CA THR A 83 6.26 4.29 5.81
C THR A 83 5.05 4.39 4.86
N SER A 84 4.47 5.57 4.71
CA SER A 84 3.37 5.82 3.78
C SER A 84 3.90 6.09 2.37
N THR A 85 3.16 5.64 1.37
CA THR A 85 3.40 5.98 -0.05
C THR A 85 2.83 7.34 -0.46
N HIS A 86 2.17 8.04 0.46
CA HIS A 86 1.47 9.30 0.22
C HIS A 86 1.42 10.14 1.49
N ALA A 87 1.29 11.44 1.33
CA ALA A 87 1.11 12.40 2.41
C ALA A 87 -0.03 13.36 2.07
N TRP A 88 -0.67 13.90 3.10
CA TRP A 88 -1.71 14.91 2.97
C TRP A 88 -1.12 16.27 3.31
N LEU A 89 -1.25 17.22 2.39
CA LEU A 89 -0.85 18.61 2.60
C LEU A 89 -2.12 19.44 2.76
N ARG A 90 -2.30 20.07 3.92
CA ARG A 90 -3.35 21.08 4.08
C ARG A 90 -2.90 22.34 3.35
N LEU A 91 -3.67 22.71 2.33
CA LEU A 91 -3.41 23.91 1.56
C LEU A 91 -3.89 25.14 2.32
N PRO A 92 -3.08 26.21 2.43
CA PRO A 92 -3.52 27.46 3.01
C PRO A 92 -4.41 28.21 2.02
N GLU A 93 -5.32 29.03 2.54
CA GLU A 93 -6.12 29.94 1.75
C GLU A 93 -5.22 30.87 0.90
N PRO A 94 -5.58 31.15 -0.36
CA PRO A 94 -6.85 30.85 -1.05
C PRO A 94 -6.84 29.54 -1.86
N TRP A 95 -5.87 28.65 -1.65
CA TRP A 95 -5.67 27.50 -2.51
C TRP A 95 -6.78 26.45 -2.38
N ARG A 96 -7.34 26.04 -3.52
CA ARG A 96 -8.20 24.85 -3.64
C ARG A 96 -7.42 23.72 -4.32
N GLY A 97 -7.68 22.47 -3.93
CA GLY A 97 -6.92 21.30 -4.39
C GLY A 97 -6.72 21.22 -5.92
N ALA A 98 -7.79 21.41 -6.70
CA ALA A 98 -7.69 21.37 -8.17
C ALA A 98 -6.89 22.54 -8.76
N GLY A 99 -7.06 23.76 -8.21
CA GLY A 99 -6.32 24.94 -8.67
C GLY A 99 -4.84 24.85 -8.38
N PHE A 100 -4.49 24.39 -7.17
CA PHE A 100 -3.12 24.12 -6.76
C PHE A 100 -2.45 23.06 -7.65
N ALA A 101 -3.12 21.91 -7.87
CA ALA A 101 -2.59 20.84 -8.71
C ALA A 101 -2.31 21.30 -10.14
N ARG A 102 -3.19 22.12 -10.73
CA ARG A 102 -2.97 22.71 -12.06
C ARG A 102 -1.74 23.61 -12.09
N THR A 103 -1.59 24.52 -11.14
CA THR A 103 -0.42 25.40 -11.08
C THR A 103 0.90 24.64 -10.91
N CYS A 104 0.89 23.52 -10.19
CA CYS A 104 2.06 22.64 -10.07
C CYS A 104 2.41 21.87 -11.35
N LEU A 105 1.45 21.66 -12.26
CA LEU A 105 1.71 21.00 -13.55
C LEU A 105 2.26 21.97 -14.60
N GLU A 106 1.97 23.26 -14.45
CA GLU A 106 2.40 24.33 -15.37
C GLU A 106 3.83 24.83 -15.09
N ARG A 107 4.44 24.42 -13.98
CA ARG A 107 5.82 24.76 -13.57
C ARG A 107 6.72 23.55 -13.60
#